data_AF-A0A7C5S924-F1
#
_entry.id   AF-A0A7C5S924-F1
#
_cell.length_a   1.000
_cell.length_b   1.000
_cell.length_c   1.000
_cell.angle_alpha   90.00
_cell.angle_beta   90.00
_cell.angle_gamma   90.00
#
_symmetry.space_group_name_H-M   'P 1'
#
loop_
_entity.id
_entity.type
_entity.pdbx_description
1 polymer ?
#
loop_
_entity_poly.entity_id
_entity_poly.type
_entity_poly.pdbx_seq_one_letter_code
_entity_poly.pdbx_strand_id
1 'polypeptide(L)'
;MNTLVDFITHIKSVEYLIAIASIGAFIIFWELLEPEPFGGLRKALKEDVAYLRRIGVKGVLKTVGKIVAAPFIGLAYVVMLPVGFFFAIMYTAIGGLLNLAGVSSTLRWRPMEAYFAGRRTKKKEGKPEKSEESEK
;
A
#
# COMPACT_ATOMS: atom_id res chain seq x y z
N MET A 1 -7.65 -27.40 17.85
CA MET A 1 -9.04 -27.25 18.33
C MET A 1 -9.92 -27.22 17.09
N ASN A 2 -10.63 -28.31 16.79
CA ASN A 2 -11.53 -28.39 15.64
C ASN A 2 -12.77 -27.59 15.99
N THR A 3 -12.78 -26.30 15.61
CA THR A 3 -13.96 -25.46 15.83
C THR A 3 -15.05 -25.85 14.83
N LEU A 4 -16.31 -25.61 15.18
CA LEU A 4 -17.45 -25.91 14.31
C LEU A 4 -17.35 -25.19 12.95
N VAL A 5 -16.73 -24.00 12.94
CA VAL A 5 -16.41 -23.22 11.73
C VAL A 5 -15.39 -23.94 10.85
N ASP A 6 -14.35 -24.54 11.43
CA ASP A 6 -13.31 -25.30 10.72
C ASP A 6 -13.92 -26.56 10.06
N PHE A 7 -14.83 -27.24 10.75
CA PHE A 7 -15.55 -28.39 10.19
C PHE A 7 -16.48 -28.01 9.02
N ILE A 8 -17.27 -26.94 9.18
CA ILE A 8 -18.19 -26.45 8.13
C ILE A 8 -17.40 -25.99 6.90
N THR A 9 -16.33 -25.23 7.09
CA THR A 9 -15.50 -24.72 5.98
C THR A 9 -14.74 -25.83 5.30
N HIS A 10 -14.20 -26.80 6.05
CA HIS A 10 -13.52 -27.96 5.48
C HIS A 10 -14.46 -28.83 4.66
N ILE A 11 -15.64 -29.20 5.18
CA ILE A 11 -16.62 -30.01 4.44
C ILE A 11 -17.07 -29.30 3.17
N LYS A 12 -17.42 -28.01 3.26
CA LYS A 12 -17.85 -27.25 2.08
C LYS A 12 -16.74 -27.09 1.05
N SER A 13 -15.50 -26.93 1.51
CA SER A 13 -14.34 -26.88 0.62
C SER A 13 -14.10 -28.21 -0.07
N VAL A 14 -14.20 -29.33 0.64
CA VAL A 14 -14.04 -30.68 0.07
C VAL A 14 -15.16 -30.99 -0.93
N GLU A 15 -16.42 -30.70 -0.59
CA GLU A 15 -17.56 -30.83 -1.52
C GLU A 15 -17.33 -30.02 -2.80
N TYR A 16 -16.84 -28.78 -2.66
CA TYR A 16 -16.56 -27.91 -3.80
C TYR A 16 -15.42 -28.44 -4.68
N LEU A 17 -14.34 -28.93 -4.07
CA LEU A 17 -13.22 -29.53 -4.80
C LEU A 17 -13.67 -30.77 -5.58
N ILE A 18 -14.48 -31.63 -4.96
CA ILE A 18 -15.04 -32.82 -5.61
C ILE A 18 -15.98 -32.40 -6.74
N ALA A 19 -16.81 -31.38 -6.55
CA ALA A 19 -17.68 -30.87 -7.60
C ALA A 19 -16.89 -30.34 -8.82
N ILE A 20 -15.87 -29.50 -8.60
CA ILE A 20 -15.01 -29.01 -9.70
C ILE A 20 -14.31 -30.18 -10.38
N ALA A 21 -13.72 -31.10 -9.61
CA ALA A 21 -13.03 -32.25 -10.17
C ALA A 21 -13.97 -33.13 -11.00
N SER A 22 -15.22 -33.30 -10.55
CA SER A 22 -16.24 -34.09 -11.25
C SER A 22 -16.65 -33.42 -12.57
N ILE A 23 -16.84 -32.10 -12.56
CA ILE A 23 -17.14 -31.32 -13.78
C ILE A 23 -15.95 -31.39 -14.74
N GLY A 24 -14.73 -31.18 -14.26
CA GLY A 24 -13.51 -31.25 -15.07
C GLY A 24 -13.30 -32.64 -15.66
N ALA A 25 -13.48 -33.69 -14.86
CA ALA A 25 -13.40 -35.07 -15.32
C ALA A 25 -14.48 -35.37 -16.37
N PHE A 26 -15.70 -34.87 -16.20
CA PHE A 26 -16.77 -35.01 -17.19
C PHE A 26 -16.41 -34.30 -18.50
N ILE A 27 -15.88 -33.08 -18.44
CA ILE A 27 -15.44 -32.34 -19.63
C ILE A 27 -14.31 -33.09 -20.36
N ILE A 28 -13.32 -33.61 -19.62
CA ILE A 28 -12.22 -34.41 -20.19
C ILE A 28 -12.76 -35.68 -20.83
N PHE A 29 -13.68 -36.37 -20.16
CA PHE A 29 -14.33 -37.57 -20.68
C PHE A 29 -15.11 -37.27 -21.96
N TRP A 30 -15.85 -36.16 -21.98
CA TRP A 30 -16.59 -35.69 -23.14
C TRP A 30 -15.67 -35.37 -24.32
N GLU A 31 -14.60 -34.61 -24.09
CA GLU A 31 -13.59 -34.28 -25.11
C GLU A 31 -12.86 -35.53 -25.64
N LEU A 32 -12.67 -36.55 -24.80
CA LEU A 32 -12.03 -37.81 -25.19
C LEU A 32 -12.89 -38.63 -26.17
N LEU A 33 -14.22 -38.48 -26.13
CA LEU A 33 -15.15 -39.13 -27.06
C LEU A 33 -15.19 -38.43 -28.43
N GLU A 34 -14.66 -37.21 -28.54
CA GLU A 34 -14.60 -36.50 -29.81
C GLU A 34 -13.55 -37.09 -30.76
N PRO A 35 -13.74 -36.98 -32.09
CA PRO A 35 -12.83 -37.55 -33.07
C PRO A 35 -11.43 -36.92 -33.06
N GLU A 36 -11.31 -35.66 -32.65
CA GLU A 36 -10.02 -34.96 -32.49
C GLU A 36 -9.87 -34.42 -31.06
N PRO A 37 -9.50 -35.28 -30.10
CA PRO A 37 -9.43 -34.87 -28.70
C PRO A 37 -8.44 -33.71 -28.52
N PHE A 38 -8.90 -32.63 -27.91
CA PHE A 38 -8.14 -31.41 -27.64
C PHE A 38 -7.65 -30.67 -28.90
N GLY A 39 -8.25 -30.89 -30.07
CA GLY A 39 -7.84 -30.26 -31.32
C GLY A 39 -7.92 -28.72 -31.27
N GLY A 40 -9.03 -28.19 -30.74
CA GLY A 40 -9.22 -26.75 -30.54
C GLY A 40 -8.23 -26.16 -29.54
N LEU A 41 -8.04 -26.83 -28.40
CA LEU A 41 -7.12 -26.40 -27.34
C LEU A 41 -5.67 -26.33 -27.85
N ARG A 42 -5.23 -27.31 -28.65
CA ARG A 42 -3.87 -27.33 -29.21
C ARG A 42 -3.63 -26.20 -30.21
N LYS A 43 -4.63 -25.83 -31.01
CA LYS A 43 -4.54 -24.70 -31.95
C LYS A 43 -4.41 -23.39 -31.18
N ALA A 44 -5.30 -23.16 -30.20
CA ALA A 44 -5.25 -22.00 -29.32
C ALA A 44 -3.90 -21.90 -28.58
N LEU A 45 -3.41 -23.00 -27.99
CA LEU A 45 -2.09 -23.03 -27.33
C LEU A 45 -0.93 -22.69 -28.27
N LYS A 46 -0.95 -23.17 -29.51
CA LYS A 46 0.09 -22.85 -30.50
C LYS A 46 0.08 -21.36 -30.85
N GLU A 47 -1.11 -20.77 -31.00
CA GLU A 47 -1.28 -19.34 -31.26
C GLU A 47 -0.80 -18.51 -30.07
N ASP A 48 -1.15 -18.90 -28.85
CA ASP A 48 -0.73 -18.24 -27.61
C ASP A 48 0.79 -18.32 -27.40
N VAL A 49 1.41 -19.48 -27.65
CA VAL A 49 2.86 -19.64 -27.58
C VAL A 49 3.55 -18.78 -28.64
N ALA A 50 3.01 -18.72 -29.85
CA ALA A 50 3.53 -17.86 -30.90
C ALA A 50 3.42 -16.37 -30.53
N TYR A 51 2.31 -15.97 -29.90
CA TYR A 51 2.09 -14.62 -29.38
C TYR A 51 3.08 -14.27 -28.25
N LEU A 52 3.25 -15.15 -27.27
CA LEU A 52 4.21 -15.01 -26.17
C LEU A 52 5.65 -14.89 -26.67
N ARG A 53 5.99 -15.64 -27.74
CA ARG A 53 7.31 -15.57 -28.37
C ARG A 53 7.57 -14.21 -29.03
N ARG A 54 6.54 -13.54 -29.55
CA ARG A 54 6.64 -12.21 -30.18
C ARG A 54 6.75 -11.07 -29.16
N ILE A 55 6.01 -11.14 -28.06
CA ILE A 55 5.94 -10.06 -27.06
C ILE A 55 7.01 -10.19 -25.98
N GLY A 56 7.51 -11.41 -25.77
CA GLY A 56 8.53 -11.70 -24.77
C GLY A 56 7.93 -12.10 -23.42
N VAL A 57 8.39 -13.24 -22.91
CA VAL A 57 7.87 -13.90 -21.70
C VAL A 57 8.02 -13.03 -20.44
N LYS A 58 9.06 -12.19 -20.38
CA LYS A 58 9.35 -11.33 -19.21
C LYS A 58 8.22 -10.34 -18.90
N GLY A 59 7.59 -9.76 -19.92
CA GLY A 59 6.50 -8.80 -19.73
C GLY A 59 5.25 -9.46 -19.14
N VAL A 60 4.88 -10.61 -19.68
CA VAL A 60 3.74 -11.41 -19.21
C VAL A 60 3.95 -11.90 -17.79
N LEU A 61 5.15 -12.44 -17.48
CA LEU A 61 5.46 -12.88 -16.12
C LEU A 61 5.33 -11.75 -15.10
N LYS A 62 5.78 -10.53 -15.45
CA LYS A 62 5.67 -9.37 -14.57
C LYS A 62 4.22 -8.97 -14.33
N THR A 63 3.37 -9.03 -15.36
CA THR A 63 1.94 -8.71 -15.23
C THR A 63 1.21 -9.78 -14.42
N VAL A 64 1.43 -11.05 -14.73
CA VAL A 64 0.86 -12.18 -13.96
C VAL A 64 1.30 -12.10 -12.51
N GLY A 65 2.58 -11.83 -12.24
CA GLY A 65 3.10 -11.64 -10.89
C GLY A 65 2.38 -10.53 -10.12
N LYS A 66 2.03 -9.41 -10.77
CA LYS A 66 1.24 -8.35 -10.14
C LYS A 66 -0.20 -8.78 -9.82
N ILE A 67 -0.84 -9.52 -10.73
CA ILE A 67 -2.20 -10.01 -10.54
C ILE A 67 -2.24 -11.00 -9.37
N VAL A 68 -1.30 -11.94 -9.33
CA VAL A 68 -1.18 -12.91 -8.23
C VAL A 68 -0.86 -12.20 -6.91
N ALA A 69 -0.03 -11.16 -6.92
CA ALA A 69 0.30 -10.40 -5.72
C ALA A 69 -0.87 -9.56 -5.19
N ALA A 70 -1.81 -9.14 -6.03
CA ALA A 70 -2.93 -8.25 -5.67
C ALA A 70 -3.75 -8.73 -4.44
N PRO A 71 -4.24 -9.98 -4.35
CA PRO A 71 -4.97 -10.45 -3.18
C PRO A 71 -4.11 -10.45 -1.90
N PHE A 72 -2.83 -10.78 -2.00
CA PHE A 72 -1.92 -10.78 -0.83
C PHE A 72 -1.60 -9.37 -0.35
N ILE A 73 -1.43 -8.43 -1.28
CA ILE A 73 -1.24 -7.00 -0.94
C ILE A 73 -2.48 -6.46 -0.23
N GLY A 74 -3.68 -6.79 -0.73
CA GLY A 74 -4.93 -6.43 -0.05
C GLY A 74 -5.02 -7.01 1.36
N LEU A 75 -4.67 -8.29 1.53
CA LEU A 75 -4.68 -8.94 2.83
C LEU A 75 -3.61 -8.35 3.78
N ALA A 76 -2.43 -8.02 3.27
CA ALA A 76 -1.39 -7.35 4.03
C ALA A 76 -1.88 -5.99 4.56
N TYR A 77 -2.63 -5.22 3.78
CA TYR A 77 -3.24 -3.97 4.24
C TYR A 77 -4.28 -4.18 5.34
N VAL A 78 -5.15 -5.20 5.21
CA VAL A 78 -6.14 -5.53 6.25
C VAL A 78 -5.47 -5.84 7.59
N VAL A 79 -4.31 -6.50 7.56
CA VAL A 79 -3.54 -6.83 8.77
C VAL A 79 -2.70 -5.64 9.26
N MET A 80 -2.04 -4.89 8.37
CA MET A 80 -1.17 -3.76 8.74
C MET A 80 -1.91 -2.54 9.24
N LEU A 81 -3.11 -2.24 8.72
CA LEU A 81 -3.89 -1.07 9.11
C LEU A 81 -4.15 -0.98 10.62
N PRO A 82 -4.70 -2.01 11.28
CA PRO A 82 -4.91 -1.96 12.72
C PRO A 82 -3.59 -1.83 13.49
N VAL A 83 -2.53 -2.52 13.07
CA VAL A 83 -1.21 -2.43 13.71
C VAL A 83 -0.64 -1.01 13.61
N GLY A 84 -0.67 -0.41 12.43
CA GLY A 84 -0.22 0.97 12.20
C GLY A 84 -1.06 1.99 12.97
N PHE A 85 -2.38 1.78 13.05
CA PHE A 85 -3.28 2.62 13.84
C PHE A 85 -2.94 2.60 15.34
N PHE A 86 -2.77 1.41 15.93
CA PHE A 86 -2.37 1.29 17.33
C PHE A 86 -0.97 1.87 17.58
N PHE A 87 -0.04 1.66 16.66
CA PHE A 87 1.29 2.26 16.74
C PHE A 87 1.24 3.79 16.71
N ALA A 88 0.41 4.38 15.84
CA ALA A 88 0.22 5.83 15.78
C ALA A 88 -0.41 6.40 17.06
N ILE A 89 -1.40 5.70 17.64
CA ILE A 89 -1.97 6.08 18.95
C ILE A 89 -0.92 6.02 20.04
N MET A 90 -0.12 4.95 20.09
CA MET A 90 0.92 4.79 21.11
C MET A 90 1.98 5.90 21.00
N TYR A 91 2.44 6.20 19.78
CA TYR A 91 3.41 7.25 19.52
C TYR A 91 2.88 8.64 19.93
N THR A 92 1.62 8.94 19.59
CA THR A 92 0.99 10.21 19.96
C THR A 92 0.68 10.30 21.46
N ALA A 93 0.35 9.20 22.13
CA ALA A 93 0.17 9.18 23.58
C ALA A 93 1.47 9.49 24.33
N ILE A 94 2.60 8.92 23.90
CA ILE A 94 3.93 9.21 24.46
C ILE A 94 4.34 10.65 24.15
N GLY A 95 4.15 11.12 22.91
CA GLY A 95 4.42 12.51 22.52
C GLY A 95 3.53 13.53 23.23
N GLY A 96 2.27 13.18 23.50
CA GLY A 96 1.33 13.98 24.27
C GLY A 96 1.69 14.03 25.76
N LEU A 97 2.16 12.92 26.32
CA LEU A 97 2.65 12.85 27.70
C LEU A 97 3.93 13.66 27.90
N LEU A 98 4.86 13.64 26.93
CA LEU A 98 6.07 14.48 26.93
C LEU A 98 5.75 15.98 26.81
N ASN A 99 4.70 16.34 26.06
CA ASN A 99 4.19 17.72 26.02
C ASN A 99 3.52 18.15 27.34
N LEU A 100 2.85 17.23 28.04
CA LEU A 100 2.30 17.49 29.39
C LEU A 100 3.40 17.55 30.47
N ALA A 101 4.48 16.80 30.32
CA ALA A 101 5.61 16.75 31.26
C ALA A 101 6.53 17.99 31.21
N GLY A 102 6.14 19.05 30.50
CA GLY A 102 6.80 20.35 30.57
C GLY A 102 8.12 20.47 29.79
N VAL A 103 8.47 19.50 28.94
CA VAL A 103 9.55 19.67 27.96
C VAL A 103 9.02 20.52 26.80
N SER A 104 8.74 21.79 27.10
CA SER A 104 8.22 22.76 26.15
C SER A 104 9.35 23.28 25.26
N SER A 105 9.70 22.54 24.22
CA SER A 105 10.06 23.19 22.96
C SER A 105 8.78 23.39 22.15
N THR A 106 7.83 24.13 22.73
CA THR A 106 6.66 24.61 22.01
C THR A 106 7.17 25.54 20.92
N LEU A 107 7.23 25.05 19.68
CA LEU A 107 7.22 25.90 18.51
C LEU A 107 5.85 26.59 18.49
N ARG A 108 5.74 27.64 19.31
CA ARG A 108 4.54 28.46 19.47
C ARG A 108 4.45 29.31 18.22
N TRP A 109 4.00 28.70 17.13
CA TRP A 109 3.61 29.41 15.92
C TRP A 109 2.48 30.36 16.33
N ARG A 110 2.79 31.65 16.42
CA ARG A 110 1.85 32.72 16.77
C ARG A 110 1.54 33.50 15.50
N PRO A 111 0.61 33.01 14.66
CA PRO A 111 0.34 33.62 13.36
C PRO A 111 -0.15 35.07 13.50
N MET A 112 -0.78 35.39 14.64
CA MET A 112 -1.16 36.77 14.99
C MET A 112 0.04 37.70 15.20
N GLU A 113 1.18 37.23 15.73
CA GLU A 113 2.36 38.08 15.89
C GLU A 113 3.07 38.32 14.56
N ALA A 114 3.10 37.32 13.67
CA ALA A 114 3.63 37.47 12.32
C ALA A 114 2.82 38.48 11.47
N TYR A 115 1.50 38.57 11.69
CA TYR A 115 0.62 39.49 10.95
C TYR A 115 0.75 40.96 11.41
N PHE A 116 1.06 41.18 12.69
CA PHE A 116 1.14 42.54 13.26
C PHE A 116 2.57 43.08 13.44
N ALA A 117 3.61 42.24 13.28
CA ALA A 117 5.01 42.67 13.33
C ALA A 117 5.38 43.72 12.26
N GLY A 118 4.61 43.84 11.18
CA GLY A 118 4.87 44.82 10.12
C GLY A 118 4.40 46.26 10.40
N ARG A 119 3.69 46.54 11.51
CA ARG A 119 2.97 47.82 11.67
C ARG A 119 3.28 48.67 12.90
N ARG A 120 4.44 48.52 13.54
CA ARG A 120 4.95 49.53 14.50
C ARG A 120 6.48 49.55 14.54
N THR A 121 7.07 50.50 13.80
CA THR A 121 7.97 51.59 14.29
C THR A 121 8.80 52.13 13.12
N LYS A 122 8.25 53.11 12.37
CA LYS A 122 9.10 54.20 11.84
C LYS A 122 9.27 55.21 12.97
N LYS A 123 10.16 54.92 13.90
CA LYS A 123 10.72 55.93 14.80
C LYS A 123 12.22 55.93 14.55
N LYS A 124 12.68 57.07 14.02
CA LYS A 124 14.06 57.38 13.64
C LYS A 124 15.00 57.19 14.83
N GLU A 125 16.12 56.52 14.60
CA GLU A 125 17.40 56.57 15.33
C GLU A 125 18.35 55.66 14.50
N GLY A 126 19.54 56.03 14.04
CA GLY A 126 20.33 57.24 14.10
C GLY A 126 21.49 57.10 13.09
N LYS A 127 22.09 58.22 12.70
CA LYS A 127 23.38 58.30 11.97
C LYS A 127 24.21 59.39 12.66
N PRO A 128 25.54 59.35 12.57
CA PRO A 128 26.41 59.02 13.71
C PRO A 128 27.26 60.21 14.14
N GLU A 129 27.48 60.37 15.44
CA GLU A 129 28.58 61.20 15.95
C GLU A 129 29.75 60.28 16.33
N LYS A 130 30.75 60.26 15.45
CA LYS A 130 32.14 59.99 15.82
C LYS A 130 32.90 61.24 15.40
N SER A 131 33.32 62.02 16.39
CA SER A 131 34.31 63.08 16.25
C SER A 131 35.65 62.44 15.89
N GLU A 132 36.17 62.81 14.73
CA GLU A 132 37.60 62.83 14.46
C GLU A 132 38.14 64.16 14.97
N GLU A 133 39.08 64.14 15.91
CA GLU A 133 39.99 65.24 16.15
C GLU A 133 41.36 64.68 16.53
N SER A 134 42.24 64.57 15.52
CA SER A 134 43.64 65.02 15.59
C SER A 134 44.37 64.69 14.26
N GLU A 135 44.42 65.64 13.34
CA GLU A 135 45.68 65.97 12.66
C GLU A 135 45.65 67.41 12.12
N LYS A 136 46.51 68.23 12.74
CA LYS A 136 46.88 69.65 12.50
C LYS A 136 46.06 70.76 13.15
#